data_AF-A0A4Y2QVG0-F1
#
_entry.id   AF-A0A4Y2QVG0-F1
#
_cell.length_a   1.000
_cell.length_b   1.000
_cell.length_c   1.000
_cell.angle_alpha   90.00
_cell.angle_beta   90.00
_cell.angle_gamma   90.00
#
_symmetry.space_group_name_H-M   'P 1'
#
loop_
_entity.id
_entity.type
_entity.pdbx_description
1 polymer ?
#
loop_
_entity_poly.entity_id
_entity_poly.type
_entity_poly.pdbx_seq_one_letter_code
_entity_poly.pdbx_strand_id
1 'polypeptide(L)'
;MSRTVTELENLLDFYGAELKNVMVRDDYRELIELSSVFLGGDAENKFKIRPPGAIPQARWMARAIYSLKLSLFSSQLKLNTKDKEALLDVYLFIVIIYVKPWLQWILAVKAPYKDLYFLKSLKAYEKVNESISRSASQKFSHDLLYFTVEIAVLALFDDDVDE
;
A
#
# COMPACT_ATOMS: atom_id res chain seq x y z
N MET A 1 14.21 -13.03 11.60
CA MET A 1 14.95 -11.90 11.01
C MET A 1 15.22 -12.10 9.52
N SER A 2 15.54 -13.31 9.02
CA SER A 2 15.71 -13.55 7.57
C SER A 2 14.41 -13.41 6.75
N ARG A 3 13.30 -13.98 7.24
CA ARG A 3 12.02 -13.99 6.52
C ARG A 3 11.46 -12.59 6.20
N THR A 4 11.61 -11.65 7.13
CA THR A 4 11.15 -10.26 6.97
C THR A 4 12.01 -9.46 5.99
N VAL A 5 13.32 -9.74 5.91
CA VAL A 5 14.21 -9.09 4.95
C VAL A 5 13.87 -9.55 3.54
N THR A 6 13.68 -10.86 3.34
CA THR A 6 13.26 -11.42 2.04
C THR A 6 11.90 -10.89 1.59
N GLU A 7 10.95 -10.69 2.50
CA GLU A 7 9.64 -10.09 2.18
C GLU A 7 9.76 -8.63 1.71
N LEU A 8 10.67 -7.85 2.30
CA LEU A 8 10.93 -6.46 1.89
C LEU A 8 11.67 -6.38 0.55
N GLU A 9 12.64 -7.27 0.31
CA GLU A 9 13.35 -7.39 -0.97
C GLU A 9 12.37 -7.76 -2.09
N ASN A 10 11.51 -8.76 -1.87
CA ASN A 10 10.46 -9.13 -2.82
C ASN A 10 9.48 -7.97 -3.10
N LEU A 11 9.23 -7.11 -2.11
CA LEU A 11 8.36 -5.95 -2.27
C LEU A 11 9.02 -4.83 -3.07
N LEU A 12 10.32 -4.60 -2.85
CA LEU A 12 11.14 -3.69 -3.65
C LEU A 12 11.22 -4.16 -5.10
N ASP A 13 11.45 -5.44 -5.35
CA ASP A 13 11.47 -6.02 -6.69
C ASP A 13 10.12 -5.85 -7.40
N PHE A 14 9.02 -6.06 -6.66
CA PHE A 14 7.67 -5.82 -7.16
C PHE A 14 7.47 -4.35 -7.57
N TYR A 15 7.87 -3.39 -6.73
CA TYR A 15 7.77 -1.96 -7.05
C TYR A 15 8.66 -1.57 -8.24
N GLY A 16 9.87 -2.13 -8.33
CA GLY A 16 10.75 -1.93 -9.48
C GLY A 16 10.16 -2.47 -10.79
N ALA A 17 9.46 -3.61 -10.73
CA ALA A 17 8.76 -4.17 -11.89
C ALA A 17 7.58 -3.27 -12.31
N GLU A 18 6.77 -2.80 -11.36
CA GLU A 18 5.62 -1.93 -11.65
C GLU A 18 6.03 -0.57 -12.24
N LEU A 19 7.18 -0.01 -11.85
CA LEU A 19 7.67 1.25 -12.41
C LEU A 19 8.04 1.18 -13.90
N LYS A 20 8.33 -0.03 -14.42
CA LYS A 20 8.59 -0.28 -15.84
C LYS A 20 7.31 -0.28 -16.68
N ASN A 21 6.15 -0.47 -16.05
CA ASN A 21 4.86 -0.45 -16.73
C ASN A 21 4.46 0.97 -17.14
N VAL A 22 3.75 1.09 -18.26
CA VAL A 22 3.14 2.36 -18.66
C VAL A 22 1.94 2.63 -17.76
N MET A 23 2.08 3.61 -16.87
CA MET A 23 1.03 4.00 -15.94
C MET A 23 0.13 5.07 -16.56
N VAL A 24 -1.18 4.85 -16.52
CA VAL A 24 -2.18 5.80 -17.03
C VAL A 24 -2.26 7.07 -16.19
N ARG A 25 -1.91 6.97 -14.90
CA ARG A 25 -1.95 8.11 -13.96
C ARG A 25 -0.60 8.31 -13.28
N ASP A 26 -0.20 9.57 -13.21
CA ASP A 26 1.07 9.99 -12.60
C ASP A 26 1.11 9.80 -11.08
N ASP A 27 -0.04 9.82 -10.39
CA ASP A 27 -0.14 9.66 -8.94
C ASP A 27 0.25 8.24 -8.49
N TYR A 28 0.01 7.22 -9.33
CA TYR A 28 0.46 5.85 -9.10
C TYR A 28 1.97 5.73 -9.15
N ARG A 29 2.61 6.37 -10.13
CA ARG A 29 4.07 6.40 -10.22
C ARG A 29 4.67 7.06 -8.98
N GLU A 30 4.12 8.21 -8.58
CA GLU A 30 4.59 8.92 -7.38
C GLU A 30 4.42 8.08 -6.10
N LEU A 31 3.30 7.35 -5.95
CA LEU A 31 3.09 6.45 -4.81
C LEU A 31 4.16 5.35 -4.73
N ILE A 32 4.49 4.72 -5.86
CA ILE A 32 5.49 3.64 -5.91
C ILE A 32 6.90 4.18 -5.68
N GLU A 33 7.26 5.30 -6.31
CA GLU A 33 8.57 5.92 -6.12
C GLU A 33 8.79 6.32 -4.65
N LEU A 34 7.79 6.96 -4.02
CA LEU A 34 7.84 7.27 -2.58
C LEU A 34 8.02 5.99 -1.76
N SER A 35 7.21 4.96 -2.01
CA SER A 35 7.27 3.69 -1.26
C SER A 35 8.62 3.00 -1.41
N SER A 36 9.23 3.06 -2.60
CA SER A 36 10.53 2.46 -2.89
C SER A 36 11.67 3.17 -2.16
N VAL A 37 11.68 4.51 -2.19
CA VAL A 37 12.66 5.33 -1.44
C VAL A 37 12.62 5.00 0.05
N PHE A 38 11.41 4.82 0.58
CA PHE A 38 11.21 4.50 1.99
C PHE A 38 11.66 3.10 2.40
N LEU A 39 11.55 2.12 1.50
CA LEU A 39 12.08 0.76 1.70
C LEU A 39 13.61 0.70 1.57
N GLY A 40 14.27 1.81 1.26
CA GLY A 40 15.72 1.89 1.07
C GLY A 40 16.18 1.45 -0.32
N GLY A 41 15.27 1.39 -1.30
CA GLY A 41 15.61 1.13 -2.70
C GLY A 41 16.44 2.26 -3.30
N ASP A 42 17.35 1.92 -4.20
CA ASP A 42 18.16 2.92 -4.89
C ASP A 42 17.29 3.72 -5.87
N ALA A 43 17.21 5.02 -5.67
CA ALA A 43 16.54 5.92 -6.61
C ALA A 43 17.52 6.20 -7.76
N GLU A 44 17.73 5.20 -8.63
CA GLU A 44 18.52 5.36 -9.87
C GLU A 44 17.99 6.53 -10.72
N ASN A 45 16.69 6.82 -10.59
CA ASN A 45 16.07 8.00 -11.16
C ASN A 45 16.19 9.20 -10.22
N LYS A 46 16.43 10.39 -10.80
CA LYS A 46 16.29 11.69 -10.11
C LYS A 46 14.85 11.81 -9.58
N PHE A 47 14.62 11.33 -8.36
CA PHE A 47 13.33 11.36 -7.70
C PHE A 47 12.88 12.82 -7.55
N LYS A 48 11.81 13.18 -8.26
CA LYS A 48 11.24 14.53 -8.23
C LYS A 48 9.97 14.51 -7.42
N ILE A 49 10.05 15.02 -6.20
CA ILE A 49 8.89 15.21 -5.35
C ILE A 49 8.02 16.31 -5.94
N ARG A 50 6.78 15.97 -6.30
CA ARG A 50 5.82 16.96 -6.80
C ARG A 50 5.16 17.67 -5.61
N PRO A 51 4.74 18.94 -5.76
CA PRO A 51 3.93 19.59 -4.72
C PRO A 51 2.64 18.79 -4.47
N PRO A 52 2.10 18.78 -3.23
CA PRO A 52 0.81 18.17 -2.97
C PRO A 52 -0.27 18.73 -3.90
N GLY A 53 -0.94 17.84 -4.64
CA GLY A 53 -2.10 18.21 -5.44
C GLY A 53 -3.34 18.42 -4.58
N ALA A 54 -4.49 18.63 -5.24
CA ALA A 54 -5.77 18.63 -4.52
C ALA A 54 -5.97 17.30 -3.77
N ILE A 55 -6.46 17.37 -2.52
CA ILE A 55 -6.77 16.21 -1.69
C ILE A 55 -8.30 16.12 -1.53
N PRO A 56 -9.03 15.51 -2.49
CA PRO A 56 -10.46 15.27 -2.33
C PRO A 56 -10.72 14.33 -1.16
N GLN A 57 -11.79 14.57 -0.38
CA GLN A 57 -12.17 13.68 0.72
C GLN A 57 -12.40 12.22 0.28
N ALA A 58 -12.82 12.00 -0.97
CA ALA A 58 -13.15 10.70 -1.53
C ALA A 58 -11.92 9.85 -1.97
N ARG A 59 -10.69 10.37 -1.92
CA ARG A 59 -9.51 9.66 -2.45
C ARG A 59 -8.48 9.38 -1.35
N TRP A 60 -8.57 8.20 -0.75
CA TRP A 60 -7.61 7.73 0.25
C TRP A 60 -6.16 7.77 -0.24
N MET A 61 -5.90 7.39 -1.49
CA MET A 61 -4.55 7.43 -2.07
C MET A 61 -3.88 8.81 -2.03
N ALA A 62 -4.63 9.90 -2.26
CA ALA A 62 -4.07 11.25 -2.19
C ALA A 62 -3.60 11.57 -0.75
N ARG A 63 -4.33 11.07 0.26
CA ARG A 63 -3.92 11.16 1.67
C ARG A 63 -2.70 10.28 1.95
N ALA A 64 -2.62 9.09 1.36
CA ALA A 64 -1.47 8.21 1.49
C ALA A 64 -0.19 8.87 0.96
N ILE A 65 -0.22 9.40 -0.27
CA ILE A 65 0.91 10.14 -0.87
C ILE A 65 1.32 11.33 0.00
N TYR A 66 0.33 12.07 0.52
CA TYR A 66 0.59 13.21 1.40
C TYR A 66 1.27 12.77 2.71
N SER A 67 0.79 11.71 3.36
CA SER A 67 1.40 11.14 4.57
C SER A 67 2.84 10.68 4.33
N LEU A 68 3.11 10.04 3.18
CA LEU A 68 4.47 9.65 2.79
C LEU A 68 5.40 10.86 2.65
N LYS A 69 4.95 11.92 1.97
CA LYS A 69 5.72 13.17 1.85
C LYS A 69 5.96 13.82 3.21
N LEU A 70 4.94 13.88 4.07
CA LEU A 70 5.08 14.41 5.43
C LEU A 70 6.13 13.64 6.24
N SER A 71 6.13 12.31 6.15
CA SER A 71 7.13 11.47 6.80
C SER A 71 8.54 11.76 6.27
N LEU A 72 8.68 11.93 4.95
CA LEU A 72 9.96 12.20 4.30
C LEU A 72 10.57 13.55 4.71
N PHE A 73 9.72 14.56 4.89
CA PHE A 73 10.12 15.90 5.33
C PHE A 73 9.95 16.13 6.84
N SER A 74 9.76 15.07 7.63
CA SER A 74 9.45 15.17 9.06
C SER A 74 10.52 15.92 9.87
N SER A 75 11.77 15.97 9.40
CA SER A 75 12.87 16.74 10.01
C SER A 75 12.73 18.26 9.81
N GLN A 76 12.07 18.68 8.73
CA GLN A 76 11.81 20.09 8.42
C GLN A 76 10.53 20.61 9.10
N LEU A 77 9.68 19.69 9.55
CA LEU A 77 8.41 19.99 10.20
C LEU A 77 8.56 20.03 11.72
N LYS A 78 7.90 21.00 12.36
CA LYS A 78 7.82 21.09 13.82
C LYS A 78 6.76 20.14 14.37
N LEU A 79 7.01 18.83 14.23
CA LEU A 79 6.13 17.78 14.73
C LEU A 79 6.54 17.36 16.14
N ASN A 80 5.56 17.10 16.99
CA ASN A 80 5.80 16.50 18.29
C ASN A 80 6.20 15.02 18.12
N THR A 81 6.76 14.40 19.17
CA THR A 81 7.21 13.00 19.09
C THR A 81 6.08 12.02 18.79
N LYS A 82 4.88 12.22 19.37
CA LYS A 82 3.70 11.37 19.15
C LYS A 82 3.21 11.43 17.71
N ASP A 83 3.18 12.62 17.11
CA ASP A 83 2.76 12.82 15.73
C ASP A 83 3.75 12.15 14.77
N LYS A 84 5.05 12.18 15.08
CA LYS A 84 6.07 11.47 14.31
C LYS A 84 5.87 9.96 14.36
N GLU A 85 5.63 9.41 15.55
CA GLU A 85 5.34 7.98 15.73
C GLU A 85 4.07 7.56 14.97
N ALA A 86 2.98 8.33 15.11
CA ALA A 86 1.74 8.07 14.39
C ALA A 86 1.91 8.16 12.87
N LEU A 87 2.71 9.10 12.37
CA LEU A 87 3.03 9.19 10.95
C LEU A 87 3.84 7.98 10.47
N LEU A 88 4.78 7.47 11.29
CA LEU A 88 5.55 6.27 10.97
C LEU A 88 4.64 5.03 10.91
N ASP A 89 3.70 4.89 11.84
CA ASP A 89 2.72 3.79 11.85
C ASP A 89 1.86 3.78 10.58
N VAL A 90 1.34 4.95 10.18
CA VAL A 90 0.55 5.11 8.95
C VAL A 90 1.41 4.85 7.71
N TYR A 91 2.66 5.33 7.72
CA TYR A 91 3.62 5.09 6.66
C TYR A 91 3.89 3.59 6.45
N LEU A 92 4.21 2.85 7.52
CA LEU A 92 4.49 1.41 7.46
C LEU A 92 3.28 0.65 6.91
N PHE A 93 2.09 1.01 7.36
CA PHE A 93 0.85 0.45 6.83
C PHE A 93 0.70 0.71 5.32
N ILE A 94 0.94 1.95 4.87
CA ILE A 94 0.81 2.30 3.45
C ILE A 94 1.77 1.44 2.62
N VAL A 95 3.07 1.48 2.96
CA VAL A 95 4.13 0.89 2.13
C VAL A 95 4.11 -0.63 2.15
N ILE A 96 3.83 -1.25 3.30
CA ILE A 96 3.90 -2.72 3.43
C ILE A 96 2.57 -3.38 3.04
N ILE A 97 1.45 -2.77 3.42
CA ILE A 97 0.14 -3.42 3.36
C ILE A 97 -0.74 -2.87 2.23
N TYR A 98 -0.76 -1.56 2.00
CA TYR A 98 -1.76 -0.94 1.11
C TYR A 98 -1.34 -0.86 -0.37
N VAL A 99 -0.10 -0.45 -0.68
CA VAL A 99 0.30 -0.11 -2.06
C VAL A 99 0.23 -1.32 -3.01
N LYS A 100 0.73 -2.48 -2.60
CA LYS A 100 0.74 -3.68 -3.46
C LYS A 100 -0.68 -4.13 -3.87
N PRO A 101 -1.62 -4.38 -2.94
CA PRO A 101 -3.01 -4.70 -3.30
C PRO A 101 -3.67 -3.62 -4.16
N TRP A 102 -3.42 -2.34 -3.84
CA TRP A 102 -3.99 -1.22 -4.59
C TRP A 102 -3.63 -1.24 -6.08
N LEU A 103 -2.38 -1.59 -6.41
CA LEU A 103 -1.94 -1.72 -7.81
C LEU A 103 -2.57 -2.93 -8.50
N GLN A 104 -2.77 -4.02 -7.75
CA GLN A 104 -3.33 -5.27 -8.29
C GLN A 104 -4.85 -5.19 -8.49
N TRP A 105 -5.57 -4.40 -7.68
CA TRP A 105 -7.03 -4.18 -7.82
C TRP A 105 -7.46 -3.53 -9.13
N ILE A 106 -6.52 -2.94 -9.87
CA ILE A 106 -6.78 -2.40 -11.21
C ILE A 106 -7.21 -3.52 -12.17
N LEU A 107 -6.78 -4.77 -11.92
CA LEU A 107 -7.16 -5.95 -12.69
C LEU A 107 -8.42 -6.58 -12.10
N ALA A 108 -9.58 -6.31 -12.72
CA ALA A 108 -10.88 -6.80 -12.25
C ALA A 108 -10.94 -8.33 -12.09
N VAL A 109 -10.23 -9.09 -12.93
CA VAL A 109 -10.19 -10.56 -12.88
C VAL A 109 -9.50 -11.07 -11.61
N LYS A 110 -8.48 -10.34 -11.13
CA LYS A 110 -7.72 -10.72 -9.93
C LYS A 110 -8.34 -10.16 -8.64
N ALA A 111 -9.21 -9.16 -8.74
CA ALA A 111 -9.77 -8.46 -7.59
C ALA A 111 -10.32 -9.40 -6.48
N PRO A 112 -11.08 -10.47 -6.80
CA PRO A 112 -11.66 -11.31 -5.75
C PRO A 112 -10.61 -12.01 -4.87
N TYR A 113 -9.62 -12.66 -5.48
CA TYR A 113 -8.55 -13.33 -4.74
C TYR A 113 -7.67 -12.33 -3.99
N LYS A 114 -7.32 -11.20 -4.64
CA LYS A 114 -6.47 -10.18 -4.02
C LYS A 114 -7.13 -9.49 -2.82
N ASP A 115 -8.44 -9.33 -2.83
CA ASP A 115 -9.20 -8.81 -1.69
C ASP A 115 -9.12 -9.75 -0.48
N LEU A 116 -9.30 -11.06 -0.69
CA LEU A 116 -9.14 -12.06 0.37
C LEU A 116 -7.70 -12.12 0.88
N TYR A 117 -6.72 -12.06 -0.02
CA TYR A 117 -5.31 -12.01 0.35
C TYR A 117 -5.00 -10.75 1.16
N PHE A 118 -5.55 -9.60 0.79
CA PHE A 118 -5.40 -8.36 1.53
C PHE A 118 -5.97 -8.46 2.96
N LEU A 119 -7.16 -9.04 3.13
CA LEU A 119 -7.72 -9.31 4.46
C LEU A 119 -6.83 -10.23 5.30
N LYS A 120 -6.27 -11.27 4.67
CA LYS A 120 -5.30 -12.17 5.33
C LYS A 120 -4.05 -11.40 5.78
N SER A 121 -3.51 -10.53 4.93
CA SER A 121 -2.37 -9.67 5.27
C SER A 121 -2.71 -8.67 6.38
N LEU A 122 -3.90 -8.07 6.38
CA LEU A 122 -4.37 -7.22 7.47
C LEU A 122 -4.41 -7.99 8.80
N LYS A 123 -4.93 -9.22 8.79
CA LYS A 123 -4.97 -10.07 9.97
C LYS A 123 -3.58 -10.43 10.49
N ALA A 124 -2.63 -10.68 9.59
CA ALA A 124 -1.23 -10.89 9.96
C ALA A 124 -0.59 -9.60 10.54
N TYR A 125 -0.93 -8.44 9.97
CA TYR A 125 -0.45 -7.12 10.41
C TYR A 125 -0.97 -6.71 11.79
N GLU A 126 -2.02 -7.35 12.31
CA GLU A 126 -2.50 -7.14 13.70
C GLU A 126 -1.38 -7.36 14.73
N LYS A 127 -0.40 -8.22 14.43
CA LYS A 127 0.78 -8.45 15.28
C LYS A 127 1.76 -7.28 15.31
N VAL A 128 1.72 -6.41 14.29
CA VAL A 128 2.60 -5.23 14.16
C VAL A 128 1.90 -4.00 14.72
N ASN A 129 0.68 -3.73 14.27
CA ASN A 129 -0.13 -2.62 14.76
C ASN A 129 -1.62 -3.02 14.77
N GLU A 130 -2.07 -3.45 15.95
CA GLU A 130 -3.43 -3.92 16.19
C GLU A 130 -4.49 -2.84 15.88
N SER A 131 -4.22 -1.60 16.28
CA SER A 131 -5.16 -0.49 16.10
C SER A 131 -5.41 -0.20 14.62
N ILE A 132 -4.34 -0.04 13.84
CA ILE A 132 -4.45 0.23 12.41
C ILE A 132 -5.05 -0.97 11.68
N SER A 133 -4.60 -2.19 11.99
CA SER A 133 -5.13 -3.41 11.37
C SER A 133 -6.64 -3.52 11.59
N ARG A 134 -7.13 -3.28 12.81
CA ARG A 134 -8.55 -3.33 13.14
C ARG A 134 -9.34 -2.24 12.43
N SER A 135 -8.88 -0.99 12.47
CA SER A 135 -9.55 0.12 11.79
C SER A 135 -9.60 -0.08 10.27
N ALA A 136 -8.50 -0.55 9.66
CA ALA A 136 -8.45 -0.87 8.25
C ALA A 136 -9.39 -2.04 7.92
N SER A 137 -9.35 -3.14 8.68
CA SER A 137 -10.22 -4.31 8.45
C SER A 137 -11.70 -3.93 8.51
N GLN A 138 -12.11 -3.11 9.49
CA GLN A 138 -13.47 -2.60 9.57
C GLN A 138 -13.82 -1.78 8.32
N LYS A 139 -12.94 -0.85 7.92
CA LYS A 139 -13.18 0.00 6.75
C LYS A 139 -13.33 -0.81 5.46
N PHE A 140 -12.42 -1.73 5.20
CA PHE A 140 -12.40 -2.53 3.98
C PHE A 140 -13.47 -3.63 3.96
N SER A 141 -13.90 -4.15 5.13
CA SER A 141 -15.04 -5.08 5.18
C SER A 141 -16.34 -4.46 4.64
N HIS A 142 -16.53 -3.15 4.80
CA HIS A 142 -17.64 -2.43 4.19
C HIS A 142 -17.46 -2.25 2.68
N ASP A 143 -16.22 -2.10 2.20
CA ASP A 143 -15.94 -1.95 0.77
C ASP A 143 -16.09 -3.30 0.03
N LEU A 144 -16.12 -4.44 0.75
CA LEU A 144 -16.40 -5.79 0.24
C LEU A 144 -17.89 -6.14 0.15
N LEU A 145 -18.80 -5.16 0.22
CA LEU A 145 -20.23 -5.40 0.04
C LEU A 145 -20.60 -6.05 -1.31
N TYR A 146 -19.71 -5.93 -2.30
CA TYR A 146 -19.87 -6.57 -3.59
C TYR A 146 -19.45 -8.06 -3.60
N PHE A 147 -18.78 -8.54 -2.55
CA PHE A 147 -18.19 -9.88 -2.49
C PHE A 147 -19.25 -10.95 -2.21
N THR A 148 -19.93 -11.41 -3.26
CA THR A 148 -20.94 -12.47 -3.20
C THR A 148 -20.32 -13.87 -3.25
N VAL A 149 -21.15 -14.92 -3.10
CA VAL A 149 -20.70 -16.32 -3.20
C VAL A 149 -20.10 -16.60 -4.58
N GLU A 150 -20.69 -16.05 -5.65
CA GLU A 150 -20.20 -16.19 -7.02
C GLU A 150 -18.80 -15.60 -7.18
N ILE A 151 -18.57 -14.42 -6.58
CA ILE A 151 -17.26 -13.75 -6.59
C ILE A 151 -16.23 -14.54 -5.75
N ALA A 152 -16.66 -15.11 -4.63
CA ALA A 152 -15.82 -16.02 -3.85
C ALA A 152 -15.40 -17.25 -4.66
N VAL A 153 -16.29 -17.81 -5.48
CA VAL A 153 -15.96 -18.91 -6.39
C VAL A 153 -15.00 -18.45 -7.48
N LEU A 154 -15.18 -17.25 -8.05
CA LEU A 154 -14.24 -16.69 -9.02
C LEU A 154 -12.82 -16.52 -8.44
N ALA A 155 -12.71 -16.21 -7.15
CA ALA A 155 -11.41 -16.12 -6.47
C ALA A 155 -10.62 -17.45 -6.47
N LEU A 156 -11.30 -18.61 -6.55
CA LEU A 156 -10.66 -19.93 -6.60
C LEU A 156 -10.00 -20.22 -7.95
N PHE A 157 -10.35 -19.49 -8.99
CA PHE A 157 -9.79 -19.65 -10.34
C PHE A 157 -8.65 -18.67 -10.64
N ASP A 158 -8.17 -17.93 -9.64
CA ASP A 158 -6.99 -17.08 -9.82
C ASP A 158 -5.73 -17.96 -9.89
N ASP A 159 -4.87 -17.71 -10.88
CA ASP A 159 -3.62 -18.47 -11.10
C ASP A 159 -2.67 -18.46 -9.88
N ASP A 160 -2.86 -17.52 -8.96
CA ASP A 160 -2.08 -17.37 -7.73
C ASP A 160 -2.64 -18.20 -6.54
N VAL A 161 -3.65 -19.05 -6.75
CA VAL A 161 -4.16 -20.02 -5.77
C VAL A 161 -3.40 -21.35 -5.93
N ASP A 162 -2.80 -21.84 -4.84
CA ASP A 162 -2.14 -23.15 -4.82
C ASP A 162 -3.18 -24.28 -5.10
N GLU A 163 -2.85 -25.23 -5.99
CA GLU A 163 -3.65 -26.44 -6.27
C GLU A 163 -3.79 -27.37 -5.05
#